data_AF-A0A957JIE3-F1
#
_entry.id   AF-A0A957JIE3-F1
#
_cell.length_a   1.000
_cell.length_b   1.000
_cell.length_c   1.000
_cell.angle_alpha   90.00
_cell.angle_beta   90.00
_cell.angle_gamma   90.00
#
_symmetry.space_group_name_H-M   'P 1'
#
loop_
_entity.id
_entity.type
_entity.pdbx_description
1 polymer ?
#
loop_
_entity_poly.entity_id
_entity_poly.type
_entity_poly.pdbx_seq_one_letter_code
_entity_poly.pdbx_strand_id
1 'polypeptide(L)'
;MYDPAMRDVVAGAVTRIHVTLQRQAPTLAVPAEVWLRQLAGGQPPEDKLLHPQAFPRFLLPYWAEQALTRHITPALQADLAYATANAYFHARLTSHLAAGNGVTASLLPALSFFQAQLLQTYRPYFPAGHLFWSHFDQFWRPAGEGQATLLPGREAVQFQQRATQKVCAGKIPLAALCRWHNQPHLLPRWCAFVDLLGIWHQLHRDVFGWYKDLTRQSETYFLWEACRRARPGEALATWVMREGFDWGVSLLHTRLDELQQLAAGQLDSPAAWYFLARQAEMLTEQAAKVRAGLQNTRRLLPPPDLIA
;
A
#
# COMPACT_ATOMS: atom_id res chain seq x y z
N MET A 1 -9.22 -14.01 -3.68
CA MET A 1 -9.20 -12.54 -3.59
C MET A 1 -8.96 -11.92 -4.97
N TYR A 2 -7.91 -12.32 -5.69
CA TYR A 2 -7.72 -11.95 -7.10
C TYR A 2 -8.37 -12.97 -8.04
N ASP A 3 -9.19 -12.48 -8.96
CA ASP A 3 -9.69 -13.21 -10.15
C ASP A 3 -8.50 -13.66 -11.02
N PRO A 4 -8.50 -14.89 -11.57
CA PRO A 4 -7.53 -15.33 -12.58
C PRO A 4 -7.19 -14.27 -13.64
N ALA A 5 -8.20 -13.59 -14.20
CA ALA A 5 -7.98 -12.58 -15.24
C ALA A 5 -7.12 -11.41 -14.73
N MET A 6 -7.31 -10.98 -13.47
CA MET A 6 -6.50 -9.93 -12.86
C MET A 6 -5.07 -10.39 -12.60
N ARG A 7 -4.85 -11.67 -12.29
CA ARG A 7 -3.51 -12.23 -12.15
C ARG A 7 -2.76 -12.19 -13.46
N ASP A 8 -3.41 -12.57 -14.56
CA ASP A 8 -2.83 -12.55 -15.89
C ASP A 8 -2.46 -11.13 -16.33
N VAL A 9 -3.31 -10.14 -16.01
CA VAL A 9 -3.02 -8.71 -16.27
C VAL A 9 -1.77 -8.25 -15.51
N VAL A 10 -1.61 -8.61 -14.23
CA VAL A 10 -0.42 -8.21 -13.44
C VAL A 10 0.84 -8.95 -13.89
N ALA A 11 0.74 -10.25 -14.17
CA ALA A 11 1.86 -11.03 -14.71
C ALA A 11 2.31 -10.49 -16.09
N GLY A 12 1.35 -10.13 -16.95
CA GLY A 12 1.62 -9.46 -18.22
C GLY A 12 2.31 -8.11 -18.06
N ALA A 13 1.92 -7.32 -17.07
CA ALA A 13 2.59 -6.06 -16.74
C ALA A 13 4.06 -6.26 -16.32
N VAL A 14 4.35 -7.23 -15.44
CA VAL A 14 5.73 -7.57 -15.04
C VAL A 14 6.54 -8.08 -16.22
N THR A 15 5.96 -8.96 -17.04
CA THR A 15 6.59 -9.48 -18.27
C THR A 15 6.94 -8.34 -19.23
N ARG A 16 6.01 -7.39 -19.45
CA ARG A 16 6.25 -6.21 -20.28
C ARG A 16 7.38 -5.33 -19.72
N ILE A 17 7.52 -5.21 -18.40
CA ILE A 17 8.64 -4.49 -17.78
C ILE A 17 9.97 -5.17 -18.14
N HIS A 18 10.08 -6.49 -17.98
CA HIS A 18 11.30 -7.24 -18.31
C HIS A 18 11.69 -7.09 -19.79
N VAL A 19 10.73 -7.32 -20.70
CA VAL A 19 10.97 -7.18 -22.15
C VAL A 19 11.39 -5.74 -22.50
N THR A 20 10.77 -4.73 -21.88
CA THR A 20 11.09 -3.33 -22.16
C THR A 20 12.47 -2.95 -21.61
N LEU A 21 12.85 -3.43 -20.43
CA LEU A 21 14.19 -3.26 -19.88
C LEU A 21 15.26 -3.87 -20.81
N GLN A 22 15.08 -5.11 -21.24
CA GLN A 22 16.01 -5.79 -22.15
C GLN A 22 16.19 -5.02 -23.46
N ARG A 23 15.09 -4.46 -24.01
CA ARG A 23 15.12 -3.74 -25.28
C ARG A 23 15.67 -2.32 -25.18
N GLN A 24 15.28 -1.57 -24.15
CA GLN A 24 15.53 -0.11 -24.07
C GLN A 24 16.63 0.28 -23.10
N ALA A 25 16.97 -0.60 -22.15
CA ALA A 25 18.01 -0.37 -21.15
C ALA A 25 18.77 -1.68 -20.84
N PRO A 26 19.41 -2.31 -21.84
CA PRO A 26 19.98 -3.66 -21.70
C PRO A 26 21.02 -3.77 -20.57
N THR A 27 21.79 -2.72 -20.33
CA THR A 27 22.77 -2.67 -19.23
C THR A 27 22.13 -2.61 -17.84
N LEU A 28 20.88 -2.14 -17.74
CA LEU A 28 20.10 -2.11 -16.49
C LEU A 28 19.25 -3.37 -16.30
N ALA A 29 18.99 -4.14 -17.36
CA ALA A 29 18.02 -5.23 -17.32
C ALA A 29 18.36 -6.28 -16.26
N VAL A 30 19.60 -6.78 -16.25
CA VAL A 30 20.06 -7.79 -15.28
C VAL A 30 20.01 -7.28 -13.83
N PRO A 31 20.64 -6.14 -13.46
CA PRO A 31 20.59 -5.68 -12.08
C PRO A 31 19.16 -5.34 -11.63
N ALA A 32 18.32 -4.78 -12.50
CA ALA A 32 16.92 -4.50 -12.17
C ALA A 32 16.13 -5.80 -11.92
N GLU A 33 16.31 -6.84 -12.74
CA GLU A 33 15.66 -8.14 -12.54
C GLU A 33 16.07 -8.79 -11.22
N VAL A 34 17.37 -8.80 -10.90
CA VAL A 34 17.88 -9.32 -9.62
C VAL A 34 17.23 -8.58 -8.45
N TRP A 35 17.19 -7.25 -8.51
CA TRP A 35 16.54 -6.44 -7.48
C TRP A 35 15.03 -6.72 -7.36
N LEU A 36 14.32 -6.87 -8.48
CA LEU A 36 12.88 -7.19 -8.48
C LEU A 36 12.60 -8.54 -7.80
N ARG A 37 13.41 -9.57 -8.06
CA ARG A 37 13.31 -10.87 -7.39
C ARG A 37 13.63 -10.76 -5.90
N GLN A 38 14.67 -10.01 -5.54
CA GLN A 38 15.01 -9.77 -4.12
C GLN A 38 13.90 -9.04 -3.38
N LEU A 39 13.27 -8.04 -4.00
CA LEU A 39 12.12 -7.32 -3.47
C LEU A 39 10.93 -8.26 -3.16
N ALA A 40 10.77 -9.30 -3.97
CA ALA A 40 9.77 -10.35 -3.82
C ALA A 40 10.22 -11.52 -2.91
N GLY A 41 11.40 -11.46 -2.29
CA GLY A 41 11.90 -12.53 -1.43
C GLY A 41 12.29 -13.80 -2.21
N GLY A 42 12.75 -13.65 -3.44
CA GLY A 42 13.14 -14.75 -4.33
C GLY A 42 12.00 -15.35 -5.15
N GLN A 43 10.75 -14.94 -4.89
CA GLN A 43 9.57 -15.34 -5.67
C GLN A 43 9.40 -14.48 -6.93
N PRO A 44 8.53 -14.89 -7.86
CA PRO A 44 8.11 -14.02 -8.96
C PRO A 44 7.60 -12.65 -8.46
N PRO A 45 7.98 -11.52 -9.09
CA PRO A 45 7.59 -10.18 -8.63
C PRO A 45 6.07 -9.98 -8.53
N GLU A 46 5.30 -10.59 -9.41
CA GLU A 46 3.83 -10.55 -9.43
C GLU A 46 3.20 -11.11 -8.15
N ASP A 47 3.79 -12.14 -7.53
CA ASP A 47 3.27 -12.70 -6.27
C ASP A 47 3.35 -11.67 -5.13
N LYS A 48 4.40 -10.84 -5.14
CA LYS A 48 4.54 -9.74 -4.19
C LYS A 48 3.48 -8.67 -4.42
N LEU A 49 3.17 -8.38 -5.68
CA LEU A 49 2.16 -7.39 -6.10
C LEU A 49 0.74 -7.84 -5.75
N LEU A 50 0.48 -9.15 -5.82
CA LEU A 50 -0.81 -9.79 -5.62
C LEU A 50 -1.01 -10.34 -4.19
N HIS A 51 -0.08 -10.06 -3.27
CA HIS A 51 -0.17 -10.56 -1.91
C HIS A 51 -1.48 -10.09 -1.23
N PRO A 52 -2.25 -10.96 -0.54
CA PRO A 52 -3.55 -10.60 0.02
C PRO A 52 -3.55 -9.45 1.04
N GLN A 53 -2.41 -9.21 1.70
CA GLN A 53 -2.21 -8.09 2.63
C GLN A 53 -1.59 -6.85 1.98
N ALA A 54 -1.22 -6.92 0.70
CA ALA A 54 -0.71 -5.74 -0.01
C ALA A 54 -1.85 -4.77 -0.30
N PHE A 55 -1.52 -3.47 -0.35
CA PHE A 55 -2.45 -2.45 -0.80
C PHE A 55 -2.97 -2.79 -2.21
N PRO A 56 -4.29 -2.88 -2.44
CA PRO A 56 -4.91 -3.50 -3.62
C PRO A 56 -4.88 -2.59 -4.86
N ARG A 57 -3.72 -2.00 -5.16
CA ARG A 57 -3.51 -0.99 -6.22
C ARG A 57 -3.98 -1.38 -7.61
N PHE A 58 -3.90 -2.67 -7.94
CA PHE A 58 -4.30 -3.18 -9.25
C PHE A 58 -5.79 -3.51 -9.29
N LEU A 59 -6.39 -3.85 -8.15
CA LEU A 59 -7.81 -4.11 -8.04
C LEU A 59 -8.64 -2.82 -8.02
N LEU A 60 -8.10 -1.73 -7.49
CA LEU A 60 -8.80 -0.45 -7.45
C LEU A 60 -9.33 0.03 -8.83
N PRO A 61 -8.50 0.18 -9.87
CA PRO A 61 -9.00 0.54 -11.20
C PRO A 61 -9.88 -0.55 -11.82
N TYR A 62 -9.64 -1.82 -11.51
CA TYR A 62 -10.47 -2.93 -12.00
C TYR A 62 -11.90 -2.86 -11.44
N TRP A 63 -12.03 -2.71 -10.11
CA TRP A 63 -13.30 -2.54 -9.41
C TRP A 63 -14.03 -1.28 -9.81
N ALA A 64 -13.29 -0.19 -10.02
CA ALA A 64 -13.85 1.05 -10.51
C ALA A 64 -14.42 0.88 -11.91
N GLU A 65 -13.71 0.22 -12.84
CA GLU A 65 -14.22 0.01 -14.19
C GLU A 65 -15.47 -0.86 -14.16
N GLN A 66 -15.45 -1.95 -13.40
CA GLN A 66 -16.61 -2.83 -13.23
C GLN A 66 -17.83 -2.08 -12.66
N ALA A 67 -17.64 -1.18 -11.71
CA ALA A 67 -18.71 -0.35 -11.17
C ALA A 67 -19.23 0.68 -12.19
N LEU A 68 -18.33 1.25 -13.00
CA LEU A 68 -18.65 2.30 -13.99
C LEU A 68 -19.42 1.77 -15.20
N THR A 69 -19.01 0.63 -15.75
CA THR A 69 -19.46 0.17 -17.08
C THR A 69 -20.04 -1.24 -17.08
N ARG A 70 -19.92 -1.98 -15.96
CA ARG A 70 -20.19 -3.43 -15.88
C ARG A 70 -19.32 -4.30 -16.81
N HIS A 71 -18.38 -3.70 -17.55
CA HIS A 71 -17.51 -4.36 -18.52
C HIS A 71 -16.06 -3.93 -18.34
N ILE A 72 -15.15 -4.91 -18.32
CA ILE A 72 -13.72 -4.64 -18.23
C ILE A 72 -13.15 -4.48 -19.63
N THR A 73 -12.37 -3.42 -19.86
CA THR A 73 -11.63 -3.19 -21.11
C THR A 73 -10.23 -3.76 -20.98
N PRO A 74 -9.91 -4.93 -21.58
CA PRO A 74 -8.65 -5.63 -21.28
C PRO A 74 -7.40 -4.82 -21.63
N ALA A 75 -7.42 -4.13 -22.77
CA ALA A 75 -6.29 -3.31 -23.22
C ALA A 75 -6.00 -2.14 -22.25
N LEU A 76 -7.05 -1.47 -21.77
CA LEU A 76 -6.92 -0.40 -20.79
C LEU A 76 -6.39 -0.95 -19.46
N GLN A 77 -6.95 -2.05 -18.95
CA GLN A 77 -6.47 -2.65 -17.70
C GLN A 77 -5.01 -3.11 -17.79
N ALA A 78 -4.57 -3.66 -18.93
CA ALA A 78 -3.17 -4.01 -19.15
C ALA A 78 -2.25 -2.79 -19.06
N ASP A 79 -2.62 -1.65 -19.66
CA ASP A 79 -1.86 -0.42 -19.57
C ASP A 79 -1.90 0.20 -18.16
N LEU A 80 -3.06 0.21 -17.50
CA LEU A 80 -3.19 0.70 -16.12
C LEU A 80 -2.34 -0.15 -15.16
N ALA A 81 -2.33 -1.47 -15.32
CA ALA A 81 -1.50 -2.36 -14.51
C ALA A 81 0.00 -2.15 -14.79
N TYR A 82 0.39 -2.00 -16.06
CA TYR A 82 1.77 -1.70 -16.43
C TYR A 82 2.26 -0.37 -15.84
N ALA A 83 1.48 0.70 -15.97
CA ALA A 83 1.78 2.00 -15.36
C ALA A 83 1.88 1.88 -13.82
N THR A 84 0.92 1.19 -13.19
CA THR A 84 0.88 1.00 -11.74
C THR A 84 2.07 0.18 -11.21
N ALA A 85 2.52 -0.83 -11.94
CA ALA A 85 3.70 -1.63 -11.60
C ALA A 85 4.98 -0.78 -11.68
N ASN A 86 5.15 0.00 -12.74
CA ASN A 86 6.27 0.94 -12.87
C ASN A 86 6.27 1.99 -11.74
N ALA A 87 5.12 2.59 -11.43
CA ALA A 87 4.98 3.52 -10.30
C ALA A 87 5.36 2.86 -8.97
N TYR A 88 4.94 1.61 -8.75
CA TYR A 88 5.30 0.87 -7.55
C TYR A 88 6.81 0.61 -7.45
N PHE A 89 7.43 0.12 -8.52
CA PHE A 89 8.86 -0.19 -8.49
C PHE A 89 9.70 1.08 -8.35
N HIS A 90 9.31 2.17 -9.00
CA HIS A 90 9.89 3.48 -8.74
C HIS A 90 9.85 3.83 -7.24
N ALA A 91 8.66 3.80 -6.63
CA ALA A 91 8.48 4.13 -5.21
C ALA A 91 9.29 3.21 -4.26
N ARG A 92 9.32 1.90 -4.56
CA ARG A 92 10.08 0.95 -3.74
C ARG A 92 11.57 1.16 -3.86
N LEU A 93 12.08 1.42 -5.06
CA LEU A 93 13.48 1.70 -5.28
C LEU A 93 13.91 2.99 -4.57
N THR A 94 13.12 4.08 -4.70
CA THR A 94 13.36 5.33 -3.97
C THR A 94 13.41 5.09 -2.47
N SER A 95 12.43 4.38 -1.92
CA SER A 95 12.37 4.07 -0.49
C SER A 95 13.54 3.20 -0.02
N HIS A 96 13.97 2.21 -0.81
CA HIS A 96 15.12 1.37 -0.48
C HIS A 96 16.44 2.13 -0.51
N LEU A 97 16.62 3.02 -1.50
CA LEU A 97 17.78 3.91 -1.58
C LEU A 97 17.84 4.86 -0.38
N ALA A 98 16.72 5.51 -0.04
CA ALA A 98 16.66 6.44 1.10
C ALA A 98 16.95 5.76 2.44
N ALA A 99 16.59 4.49 2.57
CA ALA A 99 16.82 3.71 3.79
C ALA A 99 18.15 2.93 3.80
N GLY A 100 18.99 3.03 2.76
CA GLY A 100 20.24 2.28 2.65
C GLY A 100 20.06 0.75 2.59
N ASN A 101 18.89 0.27 2.19
CA ASN A 101 18.52 -1.15 2.26
C ASN A 101 19.06 -1.97 1.07
N GLY A 102 20.38 -2.15 1.00
CA GLY A 102 21.01 -3.14 0.11
C GLY A 102 20.85 -2.88 -1.39
N VAL A 103 20.50 -1.65 -1.79
CA VAL A 103 20.44 -1.23 -3.20
C VAL A 103 21.76 -0.56 -3.58
N THR A 104 22.35 -1.00 -4.69
CA THR A 104 23.59 -0.42 -5.24
C THR A 104 23.29 0.83 -6.07
N ALA A 105 24.24 1.77 -6.11
CA ALA A 105 24.12 2.99 -6.93
C ALA A 105 23.90 2.70 -8.42
N SER A 106 24.29 1.52 -8.91
CA SER A 106 24.03 1.06 -10.28
C SER A 106 22.54 0.94 -10.63
N LEU A 107 21.65 0.88 -9.64
CA LEU A 107 20.20 0.86 -9.86
C LEU A 107 19.56 2.24 -9.96
N LEU A 108 20.28 3.33 -9.64
CA LEU A 108 19.75 4.69 -9.74
C LEU A 108 19.12 5.01 -11.12
N PRO A 109 19.72 4.62 -12.26
CA PRO A 109 19.12 4.87 -13.57
C PRO A 109 17.77 4.15 -13.80
N ALA A 110 17.47 3.09 -13.05
CA ALA A 110 16.19 2.39 -13.14
C ALA A 110 15.01 3.26 -12.66
N LEU A 111 15.25 4.26 -11.79
CA LEU A 111 14.24 5.26 -11.42
C LEU A 111 13.73 6.00 -12.67
N SER A 112 14.64 6.53 -13.48
CA SER A 112 14.30 7.22 -14.72
C SER A 112 13.57 6.30 -15.70
N PHE A 113 13.97 5.03 -15.78
CA PHE A 113 13.27 4.04 -16.58
C PHE A 113 11.82 3.86 -16.12
N PHE A 114 11.58 3.54 -14.85
CA PHE A 114 10.23 3.30 -14.33
C PHE A 114 9.34 4.54 -14.47
N GLN A 115 9.88 5.74 -14.21
CA GLN A 115 9.16 6.99 -14.39
C GLN A 115 8.80 7.24 -15.86
N ALA A 116 9.74 7.02 -16.79
CA ALA A 116 9.50 7.18 -18.21
C ALA A 116 8.39 6.25 -18.71
N GLN A 117 8.42 4.96 -18.33
CA GLN A 117 7.41 3.99 -18.73
C GLN A 117 6.02 4.33 -18.16
N LEU A 118 5.96 4.76 -16.89
CA LEU A 118 4.72 5.28 -16.28
C LEU A 118 4.11 6.41 -17.13
N LEU A 119 4.91 7.44 -17.46
CA LEU A 119 4.42 8.59 -18.22
C LEU A 119 4.06 8.23 -19.66
N GLN A 120 4.90 7.44 -20.34
CA GLN A 120 4.69 7.03 -21.73
C GLN A 120 3.41 6.21 -21.89
N THR A 121 3.01 5.43 -20.89
CA THR A 121 1.78 4.63 -20.92
C THR A 121 0.52 5.49 -21.00
N TYR A 122 0.51 6.67 -20.38
CA TYR A 122 -0.66 7.56 -20.38
C TYR A 122 -0.75 8.49 -21.59
N ARG A 123 0.36 8.76 -22.29
CA ARG A 123 0.42 9.71 -23.42
C ARG A 123 -0.54 9.39 -24.57
N PRO A 124 -0.74 8.12 -24.99
CA PRO A 124 -1.71 7.80 -26.04
C PRO A 124 -3.16 8.14 -25.68
N TYR A 125 -3.48 8.15 -24.38
CA TYR A 125 -4.84 8.38 -23.88
C TYR A 125 -5.14 9.86 -23.62
N PHE A 126 -4.11 10.64 -23.24
CA PHE A 126 -4.31 12.00 -22.75
C PHE A 126 -3.32 12.97 -23.41
N PRO A 127 -3.79 13.87 -24.30
CA PRO A 127 -2.93 14.90 -24.89
C PRO A 127 -2.39 15.85 -23.80
N ALA A 128 -1.34 16.61 -24.11
CA ALA A 128 -0.62 17.44 -23.12
C ALA A 128 -1.51 18.43 -22.35
N GLY A 129 -2.56 18.99 -22.98
CA GLY A 129 -3.50 19.92 -22.34
C GLY A 129 -4.64 19.24 -21.56
N HIS A 130 -4.67 17.92 -21.47
CA HIS A 130 -5.78 17.20 -20.84
C HIS A 130 -5.73 17.26 -19.30
N LEU A 131 -6.88 17.44 -18.66
CA LEU A 131 -7.03 17.58 -17.18
C LEU A 131 -6.55 16.36 -16.37
N PHE A 132 -6.26 15.24 -17.03
CA PHE A 132 -5.62 14.08 -16.39
C PHE A 132 -4.25 14.47 -15.80
N TRP A 133 -3.45 15.27 -16.53
CA TRP A 133 -2.10 15.62 -16.11
C TRP A 133 -2.07 16.46 -14.83
N SER A 134 -3.08 17.32 -14.61
CA SER A 134 -3.24 18.03 -13.33
C SER A 134 -3.48 17.07 -12.16
N HIS A 135 -4.29 16.02 -12.35
CA HIS A 135 -4.51 14.98 -11.34
C HIS A 135 -3.26 14.13 -11.14
N PHE A 136 -2.54 13.80 -12.22
CA PHE A 136 -1.28 13.09 -12.16
C PHE A 136 -0.30 13.83 -11.25
N ASP A 137 -0.07 15.12 -11.48
CA ASP A 137 0.84 15.93 -10.65
C ASP A 137 0.38 16.03 -9.19
N GLN A 138 -0.92 16.26 -8.98
CA GLN A 138 -1.52 16.34 -7.64
C GLN A 138 -1.33 15.05 -6.85
N PHE A 139 -1.31 13.88 -7.50
CA PHE A 139 -1.17 12.59 -6.82
C PHE A 139 0.27 12.09 -6.76
N TRP A 140 1.08 12.38 -7.78
CA TRP A 140 2.46 11.92 -7.88
C TRP A 140 3.38 12.63 -6.90
N ARG A 141 3.30 13.97 -6.80
CA ARG A 141 4.21 14.75 -5.93
C ARG A 141 4.07 14.38 -4.45
N PRO A 142 2.86 14.36 -3.85
CA PRO A 142 2.72 13.98 -2.44
C PRO A 142 3.12 12.52 -2.18
N ALA A 143 2.99 11.63 -3.17
CA ALA A 143 3.46 10.26 -3.05
C ALA A 143 4.99 10.17 -2.93
N GLY A 144 5.72 11.04 -3.61
CA GLY A 144 7.17 11.18 -3.43
C GLY A 144 7.54 11.76 -2.06
N GLU A 145 6.89 12.84 -1.64
CA GLU A 145 7.12 13.47 -0.32
C GLU A 145 6.82 12.52 0.85
N GLY A 146 5.74 11.75 0.74
CA GLY A 146 5.36 10.74 1.73
C GLY A 146 6.36 9.59 1.86
N GLN A 147 7.22 9.38 0.86
CA GLN A 147 8.33 8.43 0.91
C GLN A 147 9.62 9.04 1.47
N ALA A 148 9.86 10.33 1.23
CA ALA A 148 11.04 11.05 1.69
C ALA A 148 10.96 11.48 3.16
N THR A 149 9.74 11.66 3.70
CA THR A 149 9.55 12.10 5.08
C THR A 149 9.92 11.00 6.08
N LEU A 150 11.06 11.16 6.73
CA LEU A 150 11.55 10.27 7.80
C LEU A 150 11.05 10.65 9.20
N LEU A 151 10.47 11.84 9.36
CA LEU A 151 9.91 12.25 10.64
C LEU A 151 8.78 11.29 11.02
N PRO A 152 8.42 11.15 12.30
CA PRO A 152 7.24 10.39 12.75
C PRO A 152 5.95 11.17 12.69
N GLY A 153 4.85 10.48 12.42
CA GLY A 153 3.51 11.05 12.47
C GLY A 153 3.07 10.90 13.92
N ARG A 154 3.48 11.85 14.76
CA ARG A 154 3.25 11.76 16.21
C ARG A 154 1.79 11.96 16.52
N GLU A 155 1.08 12.79 15.77
CA GLU A 155 -0.36 13.00 15.99
C GLU A 155 -1.22 12.23 15.00
N ALA A 156 -2.47 11.93 15.37
CA ALA A 156 -3.42 11.23 14.52
C ALA A 156 -3.60 11.92 13.15
N VAL A 157 -3.68 13.25 13.12
CA VAL A 157 -3.81 14.02 11.87
C VAL A 157 -2.56 13.87 10.98
N GLN A 158 -1.37 13.97 11.57
CA GLN A 158 -0.09 13.81 10.86
C GLN A 158 0.06 12.38 10.34
N PHE A 159 -0.32 11.38 11.13
CA PHE A 159 -0.36 9.98 10.71
C PHE A 159 -1.26 9.79 9.51
N GLN A 160 -2.50 10.28 9.57
CA GLN A 160 -3.47 10.17 8.47
C GLN A 160 -2.94 10.81 7.20
N GLN A 161 -2.45 12.05 7.28
CA GLN A 161 -1.89 12.77 6.13
C GLN A 161 -0.76 11.98 5.46
N ARG A 162 0.12 11.34 6.24
CA ARG A 162 1.23 10.58 5.66
C ARG A 162 0.82 9.22 5.13
N ALA A 163 -0.11 8.55 5.81
CA ALA A 163 -0.65 7.30 5.32
C ALA A 163 -1.33 7.49 3.95
N THR A 164 -2.10 8.58 3.79
CA THR A 164 -2.74 8.92 2.51
C THR A 164 -1.71 9.34 1.45
N GLN A 165 -0.72 10.16 1.79
CA GLN A 165 0.37 10.53 0.88
C GLN A 165 1.09 9.29 0.31
N LYS A 166 1.45 8.31 1.15
CA LYS A 166 2.15 7.08 0.72
C LYS A 166 1.40 6.25 -0.31
N VAL A 167 0.06 6.29 -0.31
CA VAL A 167 -0.78 5.56 -1.27
C VAL A 167 -1.35 6.45 -2.36
N CYS A 168 -1.08 7.76 -2.34
CA CYS A 168 -1.72 8.75 -3.20
C CYS A 168 -1.53 8.45 -4.70
N ALA A 169 -0.38 7.91 -5.10
CA ALA A 169 -0.12 7.49 -6.48
C ALA A 169 -1.11 6.40 -6.97
N GLY A 170 -1.74 5.63 -6.08
CA GLY A 170 -2.82 4.69 -6.41
C GLY A 170 -4.08 5.36 -6.97
N LYS A 171 -4.22 6.68 -6.83
CA LYS A 171 -5.31 7.47 -7.42
C LYS A 171 -5.09 7.82 -8.89
N ILE A 172 -3.85 7.73 -9.38
CA ILE A 172 -3.51 8.03 -10.78
C ILE A 172 -4.26 7.11 -11.77
N PRO A 173 -4.23 5.77 -11.64
CA PRO A 173 -5.00 4.91 -12.54
C PRO A 173 -6.52 5.12 -12.43
N LEU A 174 -7.04 5.50 -11.26
CA LEU A 174 -8.45 5.87 -11.09
C LEU A 174 -8.80 7.16 -11.84
N ALA A 175 -7.93 8.17 -11.80
CA ALA A 175 -8.12 9.39 -12.58
C ALA A 175 -8.06 9.14 -14.08
N ALA A 176 -7.11 8.31 -14.53
CA ALA A 176 -7.04 7.88 -15.93
C ALA A 176 -8.35 7.21 -16.35
N LEU A 177 -8.78 6.21 -15.61
CA LEU A 177 -10.00 5.46 -15.88
C LEU A 177 -11.25 6.35 -15.91
N CYS A 178 -11.47 7.17 -14.87
CA CYS A 178 -12.63 8.07 -14.79
C CYS A 178 -12.65 9.05 -15.96
N ARG A 179 -11.48 9.52 -16.42
CA ARG A 179 -11.39 10.42 -17.59
C ARG A 179 -11.62 9.68 -18.90
N TRP A 180 -11.06 8.49 -19.06
CA TRP A 180 -11.23 7.66 -20.26
C TRP A 180 -12.71 7.34 -20.52
N HIS A 181 -13.47 7.02 -19.47
CA HIS A 181 -14.92 6.80 -19.57
C HIS A 181 -15.77 8.07 -19.55
N ASN A 182 -15.17 9.27 -19.53
CA ASN A 182 -15.88 10.55 -19.40
C ASN A 182 -16.78 10.65 -18.15
N GLN A 183 -16.33 10.07 -17.02
CA GLN A 183 -17.01 10.10 -15.72
C GLN A 183 -16.15 10.73 -14.60
N PRO A 184 -15.62 11.96 -14.78
CA PRO A 184 -14.70 12.58 -13.81
C PRO A 184 -15.34 12.84 -12.43
N HIS A 185 -16.66 12.96 -12.37
CA HIS A 185 -17.39 13.25 -11.14
C HIS A 185 -17.35 12.10 -10.11
N LEU A 186 -16.93 10.89 -10.52
CA LEU A 186 -16.81 9.73 -9.63
C LEU A 186 -15.44 9.61 -8.97
N LEU A 187 -14.43 10.32 -9.49
CA LEU A 187 -13.07 10.29 -8.95
C LEU A 187 -13.00 10.66 -7.46
N PRO A 188 -13.69 11.70 -6.95
CA PRO A 188 -13.60 12.06 -5.52
C PRO A 188 -13.99 10.93 -4.57
N ARG A 189 -15.01 10.12 -4.93
CA ARG A 189 -15.49 9.00 -4.10
C ARG A 189 -14.45 7.90 -4.01
N TRP A 190 -13.85 7.54 -5.15
CA TRP A 190 -12.75 6.59 -5.21
C TRP A 190 -11.49 7.11 -4.50
N CYS A 191 -11.18 8.40 -4.60
CA CYS A 191 -10.07 9.01 -3.86
C CYS A 191 -10.27 8.93 -2.35
N ALA A 192 -11.48 9.23 -1.85
CA ALA A 192 -11.81 9.09 -0.43
C ALA A 192 -11.63 7.65 0.06
N PHE A 193 -12.05 6.67 -0.76
CA PHE A 193 -11.85 5.25 -0.45
C PHE A 193 -10.37 4.87 -0.38
N VAL A 194 -9.57 5.30 -1.37
CA VAL A 194 -8.12 5.06 -1.39
C VAL A 194 -7.43 5.65 -0.17
N ASP A 195 -7.83 6.85 0.25
CA ASP A 195 -7.24 7.51 1.41
C ASP A 195 -7.53 6.76 2.70
N LEU A 196 -8.79 6.43 2.95
CA LEU A 196 -9.18 5.68 4.14
C LEU A 196 -8.57 4.28 4.16
N LEU A 197 -8.48 3.62 3.00
CA LEU A 197 -7.85 2.31 2.88
C LEU A 197 -6.34 2.39 3.12
N GLY A 198 -5.68 3.47 2.69
CA GLY A 198 -4.28 3.74 2.97
C GLY A 198 -4.01 3.92 4.46
N ILE A 199 -4.87 4.67 5.15
CA ILE A 199 -4.83 4.84 6.61
C ILE A 199 -4.96 3.49 7.31
N TRP A 200 -5.95 2.68 6.93
CA TRP A 200 -6.17 1.35 7.49
C TRP A 200 -4.95 0.43 7.27
N HIS A 201 -4.40 0.38 6.05
CA HIS A 201 -3.23 -0.45 5.75
C HIS A 201 -1.98 -0.02 6.52
N GLN A 202 -1.74 1.28 6.67
CA GLN A 202 -0.59 1.76 7.44
C GLN A 202 -0.77 1.44 8.93
N LEU A 203 -1.98 1.61 9.48
CA LEU A 203 -2.28 1.21 10.86
C LEU A 203 -2.11 -0.30 11.06
N HIS A 204 -2.56 -1.12 10.11
CA HIS A 204 -2.42 -2.58 10.17
C HIS A 204 -0.95 -2.98 10.26
N ARG A 205 -0.11 -2.36 9.42
CA ARG A 205 1.34 -2.55 9.46
C ARG A 205 1.95 -2.12 10.79
N ASP A 206 1.56 -0.98 11.34
CA ASP A 206 2.09 -0.49 12.61
C ASP A 206 1.70 -1.41 13.79
N VAL A 207 0.44 -1.89 13.80
CA VAL A 207 -0.07 -2.78 14.85
C VAL A 207 0.55 -4.17 14.77
N PHE A 208 0.59 -4.81 13.60
CA PHE A 208 1.13 -6.18 13.47
C PHE A 208 2.67 -6.21 13.32
N GLY A 209 3.28 -5.08 12.98
CA GLY A 209 4.73 -4.90 12.89
C GLY A 209 5.40 -4.39 14.16
N TRP A 210 4.61 -4.09 15.21
CA TRP A 210 5.04 -3.33 16.39
C TRP A 210 6.37 -3.79 17.00
N TYR A 211 6.60 -5.10 17.12
CA TYR A 211 7.82 -5.64 17.75
C TYR A 211 9.06 -5.37 16.90
N LYS A 212 8.94 -5.54 15.58
CA LYS A 212 10.01 -5.22 14.64
C LYS A 212 10.30 -3.72 14.62
N ASP A 213 9.26 -2.90 14.71
CA ASP A 213 9.39 -1.46 14.75
C ASP A 213 10.01 -1.00 16.08
N LEU A 214 9.65 -1.62 17.20
CA LEU A 214 10.25 -1.36 18.51
C LEU A 214 11.75 -1.70 18.52
N THR A 215 12.14 -2.86 18.01
CA THR A 215 13.55 -3.29 17.95
C THR A 215 14.40 -2.42 17.02
N ARG A 216 13.78 -1.81 16.01
CA ARG A 216 14.44 -0.87 15.08
C ARG A 216 14.37 0.59 15.53
N GLN A 217 13.76 0.87 16.68
CA GLN A 217 13.49 2.23 17.15
C GLN A 217 12.71 3.06 16.12
N SER A 218 11.85 2.41 15.32
CA SER A 218 10.97 3.07 14.38
C SER A 218 9.93 3.87 15.15
N GLU A 219 9.77 5.15 14.83
CA GLU A 219 8.74 5.99 15.41
C GLU A 219 7.42 5.86 14.62
N THR A 220 6.62 4.82 14.93
CA THR A 220 5.29 4.59 14.32
C THR A 220 4.17 5.24 15.13
N TYR A 221 2.98 5.42 14.53
CA TYR A 221 1.84 5.99 15.25
C TYR A 221 1.42 5.09 16.43
N PHE A 222 1.44 3.78 16.23
CA PHE A 222 1.13 2.81 17.28
C PHE A 222 2.09 2.90 18.47
N LEU A 223 3.41 2.98 18.21
CA LEU A 223 4.41 3.10 19.27
C LEU A 223 4.42 4.47 19.93
N TRP A 224 4.03 5.53 19.20
CA TRP A 224 3.82 6.83 19.81
C TRP A 224 2.62 6.84 20.78
N GLU A 225 1.49 6.23 20.39
CA GLU A 225 0.34 6.05 21.28
C GLU A 225 0.70 5.16 22.48
N ALA A 226 1.59 4.18 22.29
CA ALA A 226 2.15 3.40 23.39
C ALA A 226 2.87 4.29 24.41
N CYS A 227 3.76 5.18 23.97
CA CYS A 227 4.47 6.11 24.86
C CYS A 227 3.51 7.03 25.63
N ARG A 228 2.41 7.47 25.01
CA ARG A 228 1.43 8.37 25.62
C ARG A 228 0.54 7.67 26.65
N ARG A 229 0.27 6.38 26.44
CA ARG A 229 -0.69 5.58 27.24
C ARG A 229 -0.02 4.68 28.27
N ALA A 230 1.27 4.38 28.11
CA ALA A 230 2.05 3.63 29.07
C ALA A 230 2.05 4.33 30.44
N ARG A 231 2.00 3.55 31.51
CA ARG A 231 2.15 4.06 32.87
C ARG A 231 3.58 4.58 33.08
N PRO A 232 3.83 5.48 34.06
CA PRO A 232 5.18 5.90 34.39
C PRO A 232 6.08 4.69 34.67
N GLY A 233 7.21 4.59 33.94
CA GLY A 233 8.16 3.47 34.06
C GLY A 233 7.73 2.16 33.38
N GLU A 234 6.54 2.08 32.78
CA GLU A 234 6.10 0.89 32.04
C GLU A 234 6.86 0.78 30.72
N ALA A 235 7.51 -0.37 30.48
CA ALA A 235 8.12 -0.66 29.18
C ALA A 235 7.02 -0.74 28.09
N LEU A 236 7.31 -0.22 26.89
CA LEU A 236 6.33 -0.20 25.79
C LEU A 236 5.80 -1.60 25.43
N ALA A 237 6.67 -2.62 25.45
CA ALA A 237 6.26 -4.00 25.24
C ALA A 237 5.25 -4.47 26.31
N THR A 238 5.40 -4.04 27.57
CA THR A 238 4.46 -4.32 28.66
C THR A 238 3.11 -3.66 28.40
N TRP A 239 3.10 -2.42 27.92
CA TRP A 239 1.86 -1.74 27.53
C TRP A 239 1.14 -2.47 26.38
N VAL A 240 1.87 -2.86 25.32
CA VAL A 240 1.30 -3.65 24.20
C VAL A 240 0.72 -4.97 24.72
N MET A 241 1.48 -5.63 25.61
CA MET A 241 1.13 -6.76 26.49
C MET A 241 -0.26 -6.65 27.11
N ARG A 242 -0.46 -5.53 27.81
CA ARG A 242 -1.55 -5.29 28.74
C ARG A 242 -2.85 -4.86 28.06
N GLU A 243 -2.75 -3.94 27.10
CA GLU A 243 -3.93 -3.36 26.43
C GLU A 243 -3.64 -2.87 25.01
N GLY A 244 -2.40 -2.56 24.67
CA GLY A 244 -2.09 -1.85 23.43
C GLY A 244 -2.45 -2.62 22.17
N PHE A 245 -2.22 -3.94 22.15
CA PHE A 245 -2.59 -4.76 20.99
C PHE A 245 -4.11 -4.77 20.75
N ASP A 246 -4.91 -4.95 21.80
CA ASP A 246 -6.37 -4.94 21.70
C ASP A 246 -6.92 -3.57 21.31
N TRP A 247 -6.33 -2.50 21.83
CA TRP A 247 -6.64 -1.14 21.41
C TRP A 247 -6.36 -0.93 19.90
N GLY A 248 -5.20 -1.38 19.41
CA GLY A 248 -4.83 -1.27 18.00
C GLY A 248 -5.75 -2.07 17.08
N VAL A 249 -6.12 -3.29 17.47
CA VAL A 249 -7.08 -4.13 16.74
C VAL A 249 -8.47 -3.51 16.73
N SER A 250 -8.93 -2.94 17.85
CA SER A 250 -10.21 -2.22 17.90
C SER A 250 -10.24 -1.04 16.94
N LEU A 251 -9.16 -0.25 16.88
CA LEU A 251 -9.05 0.87 15.94
C LEU A 251 -9.08 0.39 14.47
N LEU A 252 -8.48 -0.76 14.16
CA LEU A 252 -8.53 -1.36 12.83
C LEU A 252 -9.95 -1.79 12.44
N HIS A 253 -10.73 -2.36 13.37
CA HIS A 253 -12.13 -2.70 13.11
C HIS A 253 -12.97 -1.45 12.85
N THR A 254 -12.85 -0.41 13.68
CA THR A 254 -13.58 0.85 13.46
C THR A 254 -13.31 1.45 12.08
N ARG A 255 -12.04 1.48 11.65
CA ARG A 255 -11.68 1.99 10.31
C ARG A 255 -12.17 1.10 9.18
N LEU A 256 -12.27 -0.21 9.41
CA LEU A 256 -12.81 -1.13 8.42
C LEU A 256 -14.32 -0.97 8.26
N ASP A 257 -15.04 -0.71 9.36
CA ASP A 257 -16.48 -0.41 9.32
C ASP A 257 -16.74 0.88 8.53
N GLU A 258 -15.93 1.93 8.74
CA GLU A 258 -15.99 3.17 7.94
C GLU A 258 -15.74 2.90 6.44
N LEU A 259 -14.77 2.04 6.11
CA LEU A 259 -14.51 1.62 4.73
C LEU A 259 -15.70 0.88 4.11
N GLN A 260 -16.33 -0.02 4.88
CA GLN A 260 -17.48 -0.78 4.41
C GLN A 260 -18.69 0.12 4.18
N GLN A 261 -18.93 1.09 5.06
CA GLN A 261 -19.97 2.10 4.88
C GLN A 261 -19.73 2.94 3.63
N LEU A 262 -18.48 3.38 3.42
CA LEU A 262 -18.12 4.14 2.22
C LEU A 262 -18.29 3.31 0.94
N ALA A 263 -17.84 2.05 0.95
CA ALA A 263 -17.97 1.16 -0.20
C ALA A 263 -19.43 0.88 -0.55
N ALA A 264 -20.27 0.59 0.44
CA ALA A 264 -21.69 0.32 0.27
C ALA A 264 -22.47 1.57 -0.17
N GLY A 265 -22.14 2.75 0.36
CA GLY A 265 -22.89 3.98 0.10
C GLY A 265 -22.47 4.76 -1.14
N GLN A 266 -21.21 4.64 -1.60
CA GLN A 266 -20.65 5.57 -2.59
C GLN A 266 -20.00 4.95 -3.82
N LEU A 267 -19.56 3.69 -3.78
CA LEU A 267 -18.73 3.11 -4.85
C LEU A 267 -19.49 2.23 -5.85
N ASP A 268 -20.67 1.72 -5.49
CA ASP A 268 -21.43 0.74 -6.28
C ASP A 268 -20.56 -0.45 -6.77
N SER A 269 -19.65 -0.91 -5.90
CA SER A 269 -18.69 -1.97 -6.22
C SER A 269 -18.81 -3.14 -5.24
N PRO A 270 -19.57 -4.19 -5.60
CA PRO A 270 -19.66 -5.41 -4.80
C PRO A 270 -18.30 -6.07 -4.55
N ALA A 271 -17.38 -5.97 -5.52
CA ALA A 271 -16.05 -6.54 -5.42
C ALA A 271 -15.19 -5.82 -4.35
N ALA A 272 -15.28 -4.49 -4.26
CA ALA A 272 -14.60 -3.72 -3.20
C ALA A 272 -15.17 -4.10 -1.82
N TRP A 273 -16.50 -4.24 -1.70
CA TRP A 273 -17.12 -4.67 -0.44
C TRP A 273 -16.67 -6.08 -0.03
N TYR A 274 -16.68 -7.03 -0.96
CA TYR A 274 -16.23 -8.40 -0.70
C TYR A 274 -14.76 -8.45 -0.26
N PHE A 275 -13.90 -7.61 -0.86
CA PHE A 275 -12.52 -7.47 -0.40
C PHE A 275 -12.44 -7.02 1.06
N LEU A 276 -13.21 -6.00 1.46
CA LEU A 276 -13.21 -5.52 2.85
C LEU A 276 -13.74 -6.57 3.83
N ALA A 277 -14.78 -7.33 3.46
CA ALA A 277 -15.28 -8.44 4.26
C ALA A 277 -14.19 -9.49 4.49
N ARG A 278 -13.43 -9.85 3.44
CA ARG A 278 -12.27 -10.74 3.57
C ARG A 278 -11.16 -10.16 4.43
N GLN A 279 -10.89 -8.86 4.36
CA GLN A 279 -9.93 -8.23 5.27
C GLN A 279 -10.39 -8.28 6.74
N ALA A 280 -11.70 -8.20 7.00
CA ALA A 280 -12.26 -8.31 8.35
C ALA A 280 -12.04 -9.71 8.96
N GLU A 281 -12.31 -10.75 8.17
CA GLU A 281 -12.04 -12.15 8.53
C GLU A 281 -10.56 -12.36 8.82
N MET A 282 -9.70 -11.93 7.90
CA MET A 282 -8.24 -12.06 8.05
C MET A 282 -7.69 -11.30 9.26
N LEU A 283 -8.21 -10.10 9.54
CA LEU A 283 -7.85 -9.33 10.74
C LEU A 283 -8.21 -10.09 12.01
N THR A 284 -9.40 -10.66 12.07
CA THR A 284 -9.89 -11.44 13.22
C THR A 284 -9.00 -12.67 13.46
N GLU A 285 -8.70 -13.43 12.40
CA GLU A 285 -7.82 -14.60 12.48
C GLU A 285 -6.39 -14.23 12.92
N GLN A 286 -5.81 -13.17 12.36
CA GLN A 286 -4.47 -12.70 12.71
C GLN A 286 -4.43 -12.21 14.16
N ALA A 287 -5.43 -11.44 14.59
CA ALA A 287 -5.52 -10.94 15.95
C ALA A 287 -5.64 -12.09 16.96
N ALA A 288 -6.44 -13.11 16.67
CA ALA A 288 -6.55 -14.31 17.52
C ALA A 288 -5.21 -15.03 17.69
N LYS A 289 -4.45 -15.23 16.59
CA LYS A 289 -3.12 -15.86 16.64
C LYS A 289 -2.13 -15.05 17.48
N VAL A 290 -2.08 -13.73 17.29
CA VAL A 290 -1.17 -12.86 18.06
C VAL A 290 -1.56 -12.83 19.53
N ARG A 291 -2.86 -12.69 19.86
CA ARG A 291 -3.35 -12.75 21.26
C ARG A 291 -2.92 -14.02 21.96
N ALA A 292 -3.09 -15.17 21.33
CA ALA A 292 -2.65 -16.44 21.90
C ALA A 292 -1.14 -16.45 22.18
N GLY A 293 -0.34 -15.91 21.25
CA GLY A 293 1.10 -15.71 21.44
C GLY A 293 1.43 -14.81 22.64
N LEU A 294 0.81 -13.63 22.73
CA LEU A 294 1.04 -12.66 23.81
C LEU A 294 0.61 -13.22 25.18
N GLN A 295 -0.50 -13.96 25.25
CA GLN A 295 -0.96 -14.62 26.47
C GLN A 295 0.02 -15.69 26.95
N ASN A 296 0.57 -16.48 26.02
CA ASN A 296 1.59 -17.46 26.35
C ASN A 296 2.88 -16.79 26.86
N THR A 297 3.34 -15.71 26.23
CA THR A 297 4.49 -14.93 26.70
C THR A 297 4.25 -14.36 28.10
N ARG A 298 3.05 -13.82 28.37
CA ARG A 298 2.71 -13.25 29.68
C ARG A 298 2.76 -14.30 30.80
N ARG A 299 2.42 -15.56 30.53
CA ARG A 299 2.52 -16.67 31.50
C ARG A 299 3.96 -17.05 31.84
N LEU A 300 4.91 -16.73 30.95
CA LEU A 300 6.33 -17.02 31.14
C LEU A 300 7.07 -15.88 31.87
N LEU A 301 6.45 -14.71 32.02
CA LEU A 301 7.02 -13.60 32.77
C LEU A 301 6.72 -13.78 34.27
N PRO A 302 7.70 -13.54 35.15
CA PRO A 302 7.45 -13.58 36.59
C PRO A 302 6.35 -12.57 36.99
N PRO A 303 5.53 -12.89 38.00
CA PRO A 303 4.54 -11.97 38.55
C PRO A 303 5.18 -10.60 38.86
N PRO A 304 4.48 -9.48 38.60
CA PRO A 304 4.99 -8.14 38.91
C PRO A 304 5.45 -7.99 40.37
N ASP A 305 4.86 -8.76 41.27
CA ASP A 305 5.09 -8.71 42.71
C ASP A 305 6.37 -9.43 43.16
N LEU A 306 7.16 -10.01 42.24
CA LEU A 306 8.42 -10.72 42.52
C LEU A 306 9.68 -9.98 42.03
N ILE A 307 9.56 -8.72 41.57
CA ILE A 307 10.68 -7.87 41.11
C ILE A 307 10.84 -6.63 42.02
N ALA A 308 10.53 -6.75 43.31
CA ALA A 308 10.82 -5.73 44.32
C ALA A 308 12.09 -6.09 45.10
#